data_AF-A0A1D1ZWY0-F1
#
_entry.id   AF-A0A1D1ZWY0-F1
#
_cell.length_a   1.000
_cell.length_b   1.000
_cell.length_c   1.000
_cell.angle_alpha   90.00
_cell.angle_beta   90.00
_cell.angle_gamma   90.00
#
_symmetry.space_group_name_H-M   'P 1'
#
loop_
_entity.id
_entity.type
_entity.pdbx_description
1 polymer ?
#
loop_
_entity_poly.entity_id
_entity_poly.type
_entity_poly.pdbx_seq_one_letter_code
_entity_poly.pdbx_strand_id
1 'polypeptide(L)'
;MDMSKEGPSTEVTVSFHALHRARHTIQDFVLSYLPYHGLSLVDFLKWWDVLVWVEGTIYAMDEGNEELTADMLGSEPGNGGVVQVDPSHQGFATIGSVLEGLGLYSAHVADELKKGLEYWEGERRLCAAMAAQPRIPKGGSAMLSTGQLHAVSAKKSFDYRVLHHLLCGLCGIERNNVAPLFEFLALDEWLVDIGDDLVDYEDDVLRNSFNIYRGYVHIFGATAPLELARHIGELEGLHAQALALLTHAQRRAFLKRKDAAAEGPGALRWVMPTPILDEAAYRSQ
;
A
#
# COMPACT_ATOMS: atom_id res chain seq x y z
N MET A 1 22.85 22.80 -38.90
CA MET A 1 23.14 21.70 -37.96
C MET A 1 22.26 21.99 -36.77
N ASP A 2 21.07 21.40 -36.77
CA ASP A 2 19.99 21.74 -35.86
C ASP A 2 20.12 20.88 -34.61
N MET A 3 20.43 21.51 -33.48
CA MET A 3 20.60 20.88 -32.16
C MET A 3 19.32 20.97 -31.30
N SER A 4 18.14 21.13 -31.91
CA SER A 4 16.87 21.21 -31.16
C SER A 4 16.17 19.86 -31.00
N LYS A 5 16.76 18.94 -30.23
CA LYS A 5 16.03 17.88 -29.52
C LYS A 5 16.80 17.53 -28.24
N GLU A 6 16.78 18.43 -27.26
CA GLU A 6 17.07 18.04 -25.88
C GLU A 6 15.95 17.09 -25.42
N GLY A 7 16.22 15.78 -25.48
CA GLY A 7 15.51 14.78 -24.67
C GLY A 7 15.86 14.95 -23.19
N PRO A 8 15.08 14.38 -22.25
CA PRO A 8 15.14 14.77 -20.86
C PRO A 8 16.48 14.38 -20.22
N SER A 9 17.23 15.38 -19.73
CA SER A 9 18.28 15.20 -18.72
C SER A 9 18.71 16.54 -18.11
N THR A 10 18.21 16.81 -16.89
CA THR A 10 18.92 17.53 -15.81
C THR A 10 18.49 16.91 -14.47
N GLU A 11 19.18 15.84 -14.10
CA GLU A 11 18.60 14.61 -13.52
C GLU A 11 18.17 14.66 -12.04
N VAL A 12 16.90 14.29 -11.79
CA VAL A 12 16.47 13.66 -10.54
C VAL A 12 16.53 12.15 -10.77
N THR A 13 17.46 11.46 -10.11
CA THR A 13 17.68 10.02 -10.27
C THR A 13 16.91 9.22 -9.23
N VAL A 14 16.34 8.06 -9.60
CA VAL A 14 15.88 7.07 -8.63
C VAL A 14 17.10 6.33 -8.07
N SER A 15 17.17 6.15 -6.75
CA SER A 15 18.29 5.42 -6.15
C SER A 15 18.28 3.96 -6.63
N PHE A 16 19.47 3.37 -6.82
CA PHE A 16 19.56 1.95 -7.14
C PHE A 16 18.91 1.07 -6.07
N HIS A 17 18.96 1.52 -4.81
CA HIS A 17 18.28 0.85 -3.70
C HIS A 17 16.77 0.80 -3.93
N ALA A 18 16.16 1.95 -4.22
CA ALA A 18 14.73 2.02 -4.47
C ALA A 18 14.31 1.18 -5.68
N LEU A 19 15.09 1.20 -6.77
CA LEU A 19 14.87 0.32 -7.92
C LEU A 19 14.97 -1.17 -7.56
N HIS A 20 15.94 -1.55 -6.72
CA HIS A 20 16.11 -2.93 -6.30
C HIS A 20 14.92 -3.43 -5.48
N ARG A 21 14.36 -2.56 -4.64
CA ARG A 21 13.23 -2.86 -3.75
C ARG A 21 11.91 -2.89 -4.51
N ALA A 22 11.66 -1.90 -5.38
CA ALA A 22 10.55 -1.85 -6.33
C ALA A 22 10.40 -3.12 -7.20
N ARG A 23 11.46 -3.91 -7.38
CA ARG A 23 11.45 -5.14 -8.18
C ARG A 23 10.36 -6.12 -7.75
N HIS A 24 10.15 -6.30 -6.45
CA HIS A 24 9.14 -7.27 -5.98
C HIS A 24 7.73 -6.79 -6.34
N THR A 25 7.42 -5.52 -6.02
CA THR A 25 6.17 -4.86 -6.40
C THR A 25 5.91 -4.92 -7.90
N ILE A 26 6.91 -4.58 -8.72
CA ILE A 26 6.78 -4.66 -10.18
C ILE A 26 6.53 -6.09 -10.66
N GLN A 27 7.24 -7.07 -10.11
CA GLN A 27 7.03 -8.47 -10.47
C GLN A 27 5.60 -8.91 -10.14
N ASP A 28 5.13 -8.64 -8.93
CA ASP A 28 3.78 -8.99 -8.51
C ASP A 28 2.72 -8.23 -9.29
N PHE A 29 2.89 -6.93 -9.49
CA PHE A 29 2.03 -6.13 -10.36
C PHE A 29 1.93 -6.72 -11.76
N VAL A 30 3.06 -7.10 -12.36
CA VAL A 30 3.07 -7.65 -13.71
C VAL A 30 2.37 -9.01 -13.79
N LEU A 31 2.59 -9.87 -12.81
CA LEU A 31 1.98 -11.21 -12.77
C LEU A 31 0.49 -11.16 -12.43
N SER A 32 0.04 -10.14 -11.71
CA SER A 32 -1.35 -9.98 -11.26
C SER A 32 -2.19 -9.12 -12.22
N TYR A 33 -1.71 -7.94 -12.64
CA TYR A 33 -2.52 -6.92 -13.32
C TYR A 33 -2.58 -7.09 -14.84
N LEU A 34 -1.48 -7.47 -15.50
CA LEU A 34 -1.47 -7.64 -16.96
C LEU A 34 -2.50 -8.67 -17.45
N PRO A 35 -2.65 -9.85 -16.81
CA PRO A 35 -3.65 -10.84 -17.21
C PRO A 35 -5.09 -10.33 -17.19
N TYR A 36 -5.46 -9.37 -16.33
CA TYR A 36 -6.81 -8.79 -16.32
C TYR A 36 -7.13 -8.02 -17.61
N HIS A 37 -6.10 -7.53 -18.31
CA HIS A 37 -6.20 -6.81 -19.58
C HIS A 37 -5.79 -7.66 -20.78
N GLY A 38 -5.53 -8.96 -20.58
CA GLY A 38 -5.07 -9.86 -21.64
C GLY A 38 -3.66 -9.56 -22.13
N LEU A 39 -2.84 -8.88 -21.33
CA LEU A 39 -1.48 -8.47 -21.66
C LEU A 39 -0.46 -9.53 -21.25
N SER A 40 0.70 -9.50 -21.90
CA SER A 40 1.84 -10.40 -21.64
C SER A 40 3.06 -9.63 -21.12
N LEU A 41 4.06 -10.35 -20.62
CA LEU A 41 5.34 -9.74 -20.23
C LEU A 41 6.00 -8.95 -21.37
N VAL A 42 5.78 -9.32 -22.63
CA VAL A 42 6.30 -8.58 -23.79
C VAL A 42 5.63 -7.21 -23.91
N ASP A 43 4.38 -7.09 -23.50
CA ASP A 43 3.67 -5.80 -23.47
C ASP A 43 4.22 -4.89 -22.38
N PHE A 44 4.52 -5.45 -21.20
CA PHE A 44 5.18 -4.71 -20.11
C PHE A 44 6.48 -4.03 -20.57
N LEU A 45 7.31 -4.72 -21.38
CA LEU A 45 8.57 -4.17 -21.89
C LEU A 45 8.41 -2.92 -22.77
N LYS A 46 7.19 -2.57 -23.21
CA LYS A 46 6.92 -1.33 -23.95
C LYS A 46 6.86 -0.11 -23.04
N TRP A 47 6.56 -0.30 -21.75
CA TRP A 47 6.22 0.76 -20.80
C TRP A 47 6.91 0.59 -19.43
N TRP A 48 7.85 -0.36 -19.34
CA TRP A 48 8.55 -0.70 -18.12
C TRP A 48 9.29 0.52 -17.56
N ASP A 49 9.78 1.41 -18.41
CA ASP A 49 10.43 2.66 -18.04
C ASP A 49 9.51 3.53 -17.19
N VAL A 50 8.26 3.73 -17.60
CA VAL A 50 7.27 4.52 -16.84
C VAL A 50 6.88 3.80 -15.55
N LEU A 51 6.49 2.52 -15.64
CA LEU A 51 5.97 1.78 -14.49
C LEU A 51 7.03 1.57 -13.39
N VAL A 52 8.25 1.18 -13.78
CA VAL A 52 9.37 0.98 -12.84
C VAL A 52 9.85 2.30 -12.26
N TRP A 53 9.88 3.37 -13.06
CA TRP A 53 10.30 4.68 -12.56
C TRP A 53 9.32 5.25 -11.54
N VAL A 54 8.01 5.16 -11.81
CA VAL A 54 6.98 5.61 -10.86
C VAL A 54 7.07 4.82 -9.57
N GLU A 55 7.07 3.49 -9.64
CA GLU A 55 7.17 2.63 -8.46
C GLU A 55 8.46 2.89 -7.67
N GLY A 56 9.61 2.94 -8.34
CA GLY A 56 10.88 3.23 -7.69
C GLY A 56 10.91 4.62 -7.03
N THR A 57 10.20 5.61 -7.61
CA THR A 57 10.07 6.93 -7.01
C THR A 57 9.15 6.91 -5.79
N ILE A 58 8.03 6.18 -5.84
CA ILE A 58 7.12 5.99 -4.70
C ILE A 58 7.85 5.30 -3.56
N TYR A 59 8.56 4.22 -3.85
CA TYR A 59 9.32 3.49 -2.85
C TYR A 59 10.38 4.36 -2.16
N ALA A 60 11.09 5.21 -2.91
CA ALA A 60 12.07 6.15 -2.31
C ALA A 60 11.42 7.15 -1.35
N MET A 61 10.15 7.51 -1.56
CA MET A 61 9.40 8.36 -0.63
C MET A 61 8.91 7.58 0.59
N ASP A 62 8.51 6.33 0.39
CA ASP A 62 8.01 5.44 1.44
C ASP A 62 9.09 5.18 2.51
N GLU A 63 10.34 4.93 2.10
CA GLU A 63 11.47 4.78 3.05
C GLU A 63 11.65 6.02 3.94
N GLY A 64 11.56 7.22 3.34
CA GLY A 64 11.63 8.46 4.10
C GLY A 64 10.46 8.62 5.08
N ASN A 65 9.29 8.07 4.77
CA ASN A 65 8.15 8.06 5.68
C ASN A 65 8.32 7.04 6.82
N GLU A 66 8.81 5.84 6.54
CA GLU A 66 9.08 4.82 7.55
C GLU A 66 10.13 5.29 8.57
N GLU A 67 11.19 5.95 8.11
CA GLU A 67 12.22 6.56 8.97
C GLU A 67 11.61 7.56 9.97
N LEU A 68 10.69 8.41 9.52
CA LEU A 68 9.98 9.37 10.37
C LEU A 68 9.09 8.68 11.42
N THR A 69 8.48 7.54 11.09
CA THR A 69 7.64 6.76 12.01
C THR A 69 8.49 6.04 13.07
N ALA A 70 9.66 5.52 12.68
CA ALA A 70 10.59 4.84 13.58
C ALA A 70 11.21 5.80 14.61
N ASP A 71 11.61 7.00 14.19
CA ASP A 71 12.20 8.03 15.05
C ASP A 71 11.28 8.48 16.21
N MET A 72 9.96 8.27 16.08
CA MET A 72 8.99 8.57 17.14
C MET A 72 9.17 7.72 18.40
N LEU A 73 9.78 6.53 18.29
CA LEU A 73 10.12 5.71 19.46
C LEU A 73 11.31 6.26 20.26
N GLY A 74 12.20 7.03 19.61
CA GLY A 74 13.44 7.55 20.20
C GLY A 74 13.37 8.99 20.69
N SER A 75 12.28 9.71 20.39
CA SER A 75 12.17 11.14 20.63
C SER A 75 11.50 11.47 21.97
N GLU A 76 12.23 12.08 22.91
CA GLU A 76 11.67 12.71 24.11
C GLU A 76 10.68 13.84 23.72
N PRO A 77 9.51 13.94 24.36
CA PRO A 77 8.52 14.97 24.05
C PRO A 77 9.03 16.35 24.49
N GLY A 78 9.64 17.10 23.57
CA GLY A 78 10.00 18.49 23.84
C GLY A 78 11.15 19.10 23.03
N ASN A 79 11.90 18.32 22.24
CA ASN A 79 12.94 18.91 21.41
C ASN A 79 12.35 19.26 20.03
N GLY A 80 12.08 20.55 19.81
CA GLY A 80 11.64 21.11 18.53
C GLY A 80 12.72 20.98 17.45
N GLY A 81 13.00 19.76 17.03
CA GLY A 81 13.86 19.43 15.90
C GLY A 81 13.27 20.01 14.62
N VAL A 82 14.15 20.56 13.80
CA VAL A 82 13.85 21.14 12.47
C VAL A 82 12.85 20.25 11.74
N VAL A 83 11.69 20.82 11.37
CA VAL A 83 10.72 20.16 10.49
C VAL A 83 11.46 19.81 9.21
N GLN A 84 11.92 18.57 9.08
CA GLN A 84 12.42 18.07 7.81
C GLN A 84 11.28 18.20 6.82
N VAL A 85 11.55 18.85 5.69
CA VAL A 85 10.59 18.99 4.60
C VAL A 85 10.18 17.58 4.19
N ASP A 86 8.89 17.24 4.32
CA ASP A 86 8.37 15.92 4.00
C ASP A 86 8.74 15.57 2.54
N PRO A 87 9.67 14.62 2.31
CA PRO A 87 10.19 14.31 0.97
C PRO A 87 9.10 13.81 0.02
N SER A 88 8.00 13.27 0.57
CA SER A 88 6.86 12.74 -0.17
C SER A 88 6.22 13.76 -1.13
N HIS A 89 6.15 15.02 -0.72
CA HIS A 89 5.53 16.06 -1.54
C HIS A 89 6.37 16.40 -2.78
N GLN A 90 7.70 16.27 -2.70
CA GLN A 90 8.58 16.55 -3.84
C GLN A 90 8.53 15.43 -4.87
N GLY A 91 8.56 14.16 -4.45
CA GLY A 91 8.50 13.04 -5.39
C GLY A 91 7.14 12.94 -6.10
N PHE A 92 6.02 13.23 -5.43
CA PHE A 92 4.71 13.29 -6.12
C PHE A 92 4.61 14.46 -7.11
N ALA A 93 5.21 15.61 -6.82
CA ALA A 93 5.28 16.70 -7.79
C ALA A 93 6.12 16.31 -9.02
N THR A 94 7.23 15.60 -8.82
CA THR A 94 8.06 15.07 -9.91
C THR A 94 7.30 14.04 -10.74
N ILE A 95 6.62 13.08 -10.11
CA ILE A 95 5.76 12.11 -10.80
C ILE A 95 4.70 12.84 -11.63
N GLY A 96 3.99 13.81 -11.04
CA GLY A 96 2.98 14.61 -11.73
C GLY A 96 3.53 15.28 -12.98
N SER A 97 4.66 16.00 -12.87
CA SER A 97 5.26 16.71 -14.01
C SER A 97 5.69 15.78 -15.14
N VAL A 98 6.31 14.63 -14.83
CA VAL A 98 6.72 13.65 -15.86
C VAL A 98 5.49 13.05 -16.54
N LEU A 99 4.49 12.63 -15.77
CA LEU A 99 3.27 12.04 -16.31
C LEU A 99 2.44 13.04 -17.13
N GLU A 100 2.44 14.32 -16.78
CA GLU A 100 1.82 15.39 -17.58
C GLU A 100 2.51 15.50 -18.94
N GLY A 101 3.84 15.51 -18.97
CA GLY A 101 4.62 15.54 -20.21
C GLY A 101 4.40 14.32 -21.11
N LEU A 102 4.07 13.17 -20.52
CA LEU A 102 3.73 11.93 -21.23
C LEU A 102 2.24 11.81 -21.58
N GLY A 103 1.39 12.74 -21.15
CA GLY A 103 -0.06 12.68 -21.35
C GLY A 103 -0.76 11.58 -20.53
N LEU A 104 -0.13 11.11 -19.44
CA LEU A 104 -0.62 10.03 -18.57
C LEU A 104 -1.18 10.54 -17.24
N TYR A 105 -1.00 11.82 -16.91
CA TYR A 105 -1.49 12.42 -15.67
C TYR A 105 -3.00 12.71 -15.72
N SER A 106 -3.80 11.72 -15.35
CA SER A 106 -5.25 11.84 -15.25
C SER A 106 -5.72 12.30 -13.85
N ALA A 107 -6.96 12.77 -13.75
CA ALA A 107 -7.58 13.07 -12.45
C ALA A 107 -7.59 11.87 -11.49
N HIS A 108 -7.63 10.65 -12.03
CA HIS A 108 -7.58 9.43 -11.22
C HIS A 108 -6.18 9.13 -10.69
N VAL A 109 -5.13 9.36 -11.49
CA VAL A 109 -3.75 9.27 -11.00
C VAL A 109 -3.51 10.31 -9.91
N ALA A 110 -3.97 11.54 -10.09
CA ALA A 110 -3.86 12.59 -9.09
C ALA A 110 -4.58 12.21 -7.77
N ASP A 111 -5.77 11.60 -7.85
CA ASP A 111 -6.53 11.15 -6.68
C ASP A 111 -5.80 10.01 -5.93
N GLU A 112 -5.22 9.03 -6.63
CA GLU A 112 -4.46 7.96 -5.98
C GLU A 112 -3.15 8.47 -5.34
N LEU A 113 -2.42 9.39 -5.99
CA LEU A 113 -1.24 10.01 -5.38
C LEU A 113 -1.61 10.81 -4.12
N LYS A 114 -2.75 11.52 -4.15
CA LYS A 114 -3.28 12.20 -2.96
C LYS A 114 -3.60 11.21 -1.84
N LYS A 115 -4.18 10.05 -2.15
CA LYS A 115 -4.42 8.99 -1.16
C LYS A 115 -3.12 8.47 -0.56
N GLY A 116 -2.02 8.41 -1.31
CA GLY A 116 -0.70 8.10 -0.77
C GLY A 116 -0.24 9.09 0.31
N LEU A 117 -0.41 10.40 0.08
CA LEU A 117 -0.13 11.41 1.12
C LEU A 117 -1.01 11.21 2.36
N GLU A 118 -2.32 11.00 2.15
CA GLU A 118 -3.27 10.77 3.23
C GLU A 118 -3.00 9.46 3.98
N TYR A 119 -2.47 8.44 3.31
CA TYR A 119 -2.02 7.19 3.90
C TYR A 119 -0.84 7.46 4.83
N TRP A 120 0.25 8.04 4.33
CA TRP A 120 1.45 8.33 5.12
C TRP A 120 1.19 9.24 6.32
N GLU A 121 0.37 10.28 6.16
CA GLU A 121 -0.05 11.12 7.30
C GLU A 121 -0.84 10.32 8.35
N GLY A 122 -1.80 9.52 7.88
CA GLY A 122 -2.62 8.67 8.74
C GLY A 122 -1.80 7.61 9.47
N GLU A 123 -0.83 7.02 8.78
CA GLU A 123 0.10 6.04 9.29
C GLU A 123 0.89 6.59 10.48
N ARG A 124 1.61 7.69 10.26
CA ARG A 124 2.39 8.39 11.29
C ARG A 124 1.52 8.73 12.51
N ARG A 125 0.31 9.24 12.27
CA ARG A 125 -0.63 9.59 13.34
C ARG A 125 -1.08 8.38 14.16
N LEU A 126 -1.43 7.28 13.50
CA LEU A 126 -1.89 6.07 14.19
C LEU A 126 -0.73 5.40 14.94
N CYS A 127 0.46 5.33 14.36
CA CYS A 127 1.65 4.82 15.01
C CYS A 127 2.04 5.65 16.23
N ALA A 128 2.02 6.98 16.13
CA ALA A 128 2.25 7.87 17.28
C ALA A 128 1.24 7.64 18.42
N ALA A 129 -0.05 7.48 18.07
CA ALA A 129 -1.10 7.21 19.06
C ALA A 129 -0.92 5.84 19.75
N MET A 130 -0.55 4.80 19.00
CA MET A 130 -0.25 3.48 19.55
C MET A 130 1.00 3.50 20.43
N ALA A 131 2.07 4.18 19.98
CA ALA A 131 3.31 4.32 20.74
C ALA A 131 3.13 5.10 22.06
N ALA A 132 2.20 6.07 22.10
CA ALA A 132 1.85 6.80 23.32
C ALA A 132 1.13 5.93 24.37
N GLN A 133 0.61 4.77 23.99
CA GLN A 133 -0.10 3.84 24.87
C GLN A 133 0.43 2.40 24.71
N PRO A 134 1.70 2.13 25.04
CA PRO A 134 2.31 0.83 24.78
C PRO A 134 1.73 -0.30 25.64
N ARG A 135 1.00 0.03 26.71
CA ARG A 135 0.25 -0.93 27.54
C ARG A 135 -1.23 -0.79 27.29
N ILE A 136 -1.82 -1.86 26.76
CA ILE A 136 -3.20 -1.87 26.30
C ILE A 136 -4.12 -2.24 27.48
N PRO A 137 -5.09 -1.39 27.84
CA PRO A 137 -5.98 -1.64 28.97
C PRO A 137 -6.83 -2.90 28.77
N LYS A 138 -7.31 -3.45 29.89
CA LYS A 138 -8.31 -4.53 29.86
C LYS A 138 -9.60 -4.01 29.24
N GLY A 139 -9.89 -4.42 28.01
CA GLY A 139 -11.02 -3.96 27.20
C GLY A 139 -10.65 -3.06 26.02
N GLY A 140 -9.36 -2.79 25.80
CA GLY A 140 -8.87 -1.94 24.72
C GLY A 140 -8.83 -0.45 25.06
N SER A 141 -8.58 0.38 24.06
CA SER A 141 -8.42 1.83 24.14
C SER A 141 -9.41 2.55 23.24
N ALA A 142 -10.04 3.60 23.78
CA ALA A 142 -10.92 4.48 23.02
C ALA A 142 -10.17 5.62 22.28
N MET A 143 -8.83 5.64 22.33
CA MET A 143 -8.02 6.66 21.64
C MET A 143 -8.04 6.51 20.12
N LEU A 144 -8.33 5.29 19.64
CA LEU A 144 -8.42 4.94 18.23
C LEU A 144 -9.85 4.46 17.92
N SER A 145 -10.27 4.63 16.68
CA SER A 145 -11.52 4.07 16.16
C SER A 145 -11.26 3.18 14.96
N THR A 146 -12.11 2.17 14.78
CA THR A 146 -12.04 1.30 13.60
C THR A 146 -12.20 2.08 12.31
N GLY A 147 -13.07 3.10 12.28
CA GLY A 147 -13.25 3.94 11.10
C GLY A 147 -11.97 4.68 10.67
N GLN A 148 -11.18 5.20 11.61
CA GLN A 148 -9.89 5.82 11.28
C GLN A 148 -8.88 4.78 10.77
N LEU A 149 -8.82 3.64 11.44
CA LEU A 149 -7.91 2.56 11.09
C LEU A 149 -8.19 2.01 9.69
N HIS A 150 -9.47 1.77 9.38
CA HIS A 150 -9.94 1.30 8.07
C HIS A 150 -9.69 2.33 6.98
N ALA A 151 -9.92 3.62 7.26
CA ALA A 151 -9.72 4.68 6.29
C ALA A 151 -8.24 4.89 5.92
N VAL A 152 -7.30 4.53 6.81
CA VAL A 152 -5.87 4.50 6.50
C VAL A 152 -5.51 3.22 5.77
N SER A 153 -5.87 2.06 6.34
CA SER A 153 -5.55 0.74 5.76
C SER A 153 -6.06 0.59 4.31
N ALA A 154 -7.27 1.07 3.99
CA ALA A 154 -7.80 1.02 2.63
C ALA A 154 -7.02 1.86 1.59
N LYS A 155 -6.07 2.69 2.02
CA LYS A 155 -5.20 3.50 1.14
C LYS A 155 -3.77 2.95 1.00
N LYS A 156 -3.41 1.88 1.73
CA LYS A 156 -2.04 1.34 1.79
C LYS A 156 -1.49 1.01 0.39
N SER A 157 -2.24 0.22 -0.39
CA SER A 157 -1.90 -0.15 -1.77
C SER A 157 -2.16 0.94 -2.85
N PHE A 158 -1.94 2.23 -2.55
CA PHE A 158 -2.19 3.30 -3.54
C PHE A 158 -1.23 3.25 -4.74
N ASP A 159 -0.01 2.77 -4.52
CA ASP A 159 1.04 2.54 -5.51
C ASP A 159 0.57 1.59 -6.62
N TYR A 160 0.00 0.44 -6.26
CA TYR A 160 -0.62 -0.51 -7.19
C TYR A 160 -1.73 0.15 -8.02
N ARG A 161 -2.54 1.01 -7.40
CA ARG A 161 -3.64 1.72 -8.08
C ARG A 161 -3.13 2.80 -9.03
N VAL A 162 -2.07 3.51 -8.67
CA VAL A 162 -1.35 4.40 -9.58
C VAL A 162 -0.84 3.61 -10.78
N LEU A 163 -0.14 2.50 -10.56
CA LEU A 163 0.38 1.64 -11.63
C LEU A 163 -0.74 1.08 -12.51
N HIS A 164 -1.88 0.70 -11.95
CA HIS A 164 -3.03 0.22 -12.71
C HIS A 164 -3.67 1.31 -13.56
N HIS A 165 -3.83 2.53 -13.01
CA HIS A 165 -4.27 3.68 -13.80
C HIS A 165 -3.34 3.99 -14.96
N LEU A 166 -2.02 3.94 -14.72
CA LEU A 166 -1.02 4.13 -15.77
C LEU A 166 -1.10 3.03 -16.82
N LEU A 167 -1.20 1.76 -16.42
CA LEU A 167 -1.37 0.64 -17.35
C LEU A 167 -2.60 0.83 -18.25
N CYS A 168 -3.73 1.26 -17.69
CA CYS A 168 -4.92 1.57 -18.48
C CYS A 168 -4.66 2.73 -19.47
N GLY A 169 -4.04 3.83 -19.01
CA GLY A 169 -3.69 4.96 -19.87
C GLY A 169 -2.77 4.59 -21.03
N LEU A 170 -1.73 3.81 -20.74
CA LEU A 170 -0.77 3.28 -21.72
C LEU A 170 -1.43 2.35 -22.76
N CYS A 171 -2.47 1.63 -22.35
CA CYS A 171 -3.28 0.79 -23.25
C CYS A 171 -4.40 1.56 -23.98
N GLY A 172 -4.61 2.83 -23.68
CA GLY A 172 -5.77 3.59 -24.17
C GLY A 172 -7.12 3.09 -23.66
N ILE A 173 -7.14 2.45 -22.48
CA ILE A 173 -8.35 1.93 -21.84
C ILE A 173 -8.96 3.02 -20.96
N GLU A 174 -10.20 3.42 -21.27
CA GLU A 174 -10.95 4.33 -20.41
C GLU A 174 -11.34 3.65 -19.10
N ARG A 175 -11.13 4.31 -17.95
CA ARG A 175 -11.43 3.77 -16.61
C ARG A 175 -12.86 3.25 -16.50
N ASN A 176 -13.83 3.95 -17.08
CA ASN A 176 -15.25 3.59 -16.98
C ASN A 176 -15.56 2.22 -17.60
N ASN A 177 -14.78 1.77 -18.59
CA ASN A 177 -14.95 0.46 -19.22
C ASN A 177 -14.43 -0.69 -18.34
N VAL A 178 -13.66 -0.37 -17.29
CA VAL A 178 -13.06 -1.32 -16.36
C VAL A 178 -13.35 -0.96 -14.90
N ALA A 179 -14.37 -0.14 -14.63
CA ALA A 179 -14.71 0.29 -13.27
C ALA A 179 -14.96 -0.88 -12.29
N PRO A 180 -15.68 -1.97 -12.66
CA PRO A 180 -15.84 -3.12 -11.78
C PRO A 180 -14.52 -3.80 -11.40
N LEU A 181 -13.50 -3.73 -12.27
CA LEU A 181 -12.19 -4.28 -11.99
C LEU A 181 -11.46 -3.44 -10.92
N PHE A 182 -11.55 -2.11 -10.99
CA PHE A 182 -10.98 -1.23 -9.95
C PHE A 182 -11.64 -1.46 -8.58
N GLU A 183 -12.96 -1.60 -8.53
CA GLU A 183 -13.69 -1.87 -7.29
C GLU A 183 -13.30 -3.23 -6.69
N PHE A 184 -13.18 -4.25 -7.54
CA PHE A 184 -12.73 -5.57 -7.13
C PHE A 184 -11.30 -5.54 -6.59
N LEU A 185 -10.37 -4.95 -7.33
CA LEU A 185 -8.95 -4.93 -6.94
C LEU A 185 -8.72 -4.13 -5.67
N ALA A 186 -9.41 -3.01 -5.46
CA ALA A 186 -9.30 -2.27 -4.20
C ALA A 186 -9.70 -3.11 -2.97
N LEU A 187 -10.65 -4.04 -3.11
CA LEU A 187 -11.04 -4.98 -2.05
C LEU A 187 -10.04 -6.13 -1.91
N ASP A 188 -9.55 -6.67 -3.03
CA ASP A 188 -8.55 -7.75 -3.06
C ASP A 188 -7.23 -7.30 -2.44
N GLU A 189 -6.73 -6.14 -2.85
CA GLU A 189 -5.55 -5.45 -2.28
C GLU A 189 -5.70 -5.27 -0.77
N TRP A 190 -6.86 -4.78 -0.30
CA TRP A 190 -7.05 -4.55 1.12
C TRP A 190 -7.07 -5.86 1.93
N LEU A 191 -7.62 -6.94 1.37
CA LEU A 191 -7.53 -8.27 1.99
C LEU A 191 -6.08 -8.77 2.01
N VAL A 192 -5.32 -8.60 0.92
CA VAL A 192 -3.89 -8.95 0.87
C VAL A 192 -3.11 -8.17 1.92
N ASP A 193 -3.31 -6.85 2.02
CA ASP A 193 -2.69 -5.99 3.03
C ASP A 193 -2.97 -6.45 4.46
N ILE A 194 -4.21 -6.88 4.76
CA ILE A 194 -4.55 -7.47 6.07
C ILE A 194 -3.80 -8.80 6.29
N GLY A 195 -3.62 -9.59 5.24
CA GLY A 195 -2.87 -10.85 5.28
C GLY A 195 -1.41 -10.63 5.63
N ASP A 196 -0.77 -9.69 4.95
CA ASP A 196 0.61 -9.31 5.18
C ASP A 196 0.78 -8.75 6.60
N ASP A 197 -0.12 -7.86 7.05
CA ASP A 197 -0.12 -7.33 8.41
C ASP A 197 -0.24 -8.45 9.48
N LEU A 198 -0.96 -9.54 9.21
CA LEU A 198 -1.06 -10.65 10.16
C LEU A 198 0.24 -11.47 10.23
N VAL A 199 0.98 -11.57 9.13
CA VAL A 199 2.28 -12.25 9.06
C VAL A 199 3.35 -11.39 9.72
N ASP A 200 3.36 -10.08 9.43
CA ASP A 200 4.40 -9.13 9.85
C ASP A 200 4.13 -8.51 11.24
N TYR A 201 3.00 -8.86 11.88
CA TYR A 201 2.52 -8.24 13.12
C TYR A 201 3.59 -8.04 14.21
N GLU A 202 4.37 -9.07 14.51
CA GLU A 202 5.39 -9.01 15.55
C GLU A 202 6.52 -8.05 15.18
N ASP A 203 6.96 -8.10 13.93
CA ASP A 203 8.00 -7.25 13.36
C ASP A 203 7.54 -5.78 13.31
N ASP A 204 6.28 -5.53 12.92
CA ASP A 204 5.69 -4.19 12.87
C ASP A 204 5.53 -3.59 14.27
N VAL A 205 5.14 -4.42 15.25
CA VAL A 205 5.18 -4.01 16.65
C VAL A 205 6.60 -3.62 17.00
N LEU A 206 7.65 -4.39 16.69
CA LEU A 206 9.03 -4.01 17.03
C LEU A 206 9.50 -2.71 16.36
N ARG A 207 9.10 -2.46 15.10
CA ARG A 207 9.50 -1.28 14.32
C ARG A 207 8.63 -0.05 14.56
N ASN A 208 7.51 -0.19 15.25
CA ASN A 208 6.45 0.83 15.32
C ASN A 208 5.85 1.16 13.94
N SER A 209 5.85 0.19 13.04
CA SER A 209 5.19 0.31 11.75
C SER A 209 3.67 0.21 11.90
N PHE A 210 2.97 0.74 10.90
CA PHE A 210 1.52 0.61 10.85
C PHE A 210 1.13 -0.80 10.51
N ASN A 211 0.16 -1.29 11.25
CA ASN A 211 -0.37 -2.63 11.10
C ASN A 211 -1.82 -2.60 11.56
N ILE A 212 -2.74 -3.04 10.71
CA ILE A 212 -4.17 -3.00 11.01
C ILE A 212 -4.49 -3.87 12.22
N TYR A 213 -3.87 -5.05 12.35
CA TYR A 213 -4.10 -5.93 13.47
C TYR A 213 -3.60 -5.32 14.79
N ARG A 214 -2.42 -4.68 14.78
CA ARG A 214 -1.93 -3.87 15.92
C ARG A 214 -2.95 -2.82 16.33
N GLY A 215 -3.49 -2.07 15.38
CA GLY A 215 -4.56 -1.10 15.64
C GLY A 215 -5.80 -1.74 16.28
N TYR A 216 -6.22 -2.93 15.82
CA TYR A 216 -7.29 -3.70 16.44
C TYR A 216 -6.96 -4.12 17.87
N VAL A 217 -5.73 -4.56 18.16
CA VAL A 217 -5.30 -4.88 19.52
C VAL A 217 -5.38 -3.64 20.41
N HIS A 218 -4.99 -2.47 19.92
CA HIS A 218 -5.18 -1.22 20.67
C HIS A 218 -6.64 -0.91 20.95
N ILE A 219 -7.55 -1.09 19.98
CA ILE A 219 -8.98 -0.76 20.14
C ILE A 219 -9.72 -1.77 21.02
N PHE A 220 -9.44 -3.07 20.87
CA PHE A 220 -10.24 -4.17 21.43
C PHE A 220 -9.49 -5.02 22.46
N GLY A 221 -8.18 -4.83 22.63
CA GLY A 221 -7.35 -5.66 23.49
C GLY A 221 -7.40 -7.13 23.08
N ALA A 222 -7.61 -8.01 24.05
CA ALA A 222 -7.58 -9.47 23.83
C ALA A 222 -8.65 -10.00 22.86
N THR A 223 -9.72 -9.24 22.57
CA THR A 223 -10.77 -9.66 21.62
C THR A 223 -10.49 -9.24 20.17
N ALA A 224 -9.37 -8.56 19.91
CA ALA A 224 -8.96 -8.14 18.57
C ALA A 224 -9.01 -9.24 17.49
N PRO A 225 -8.57 -10.51 17.74
CA PRO A 225 -8.70 -11.58 16.75
C PRO A 225 -10.13 -11.78 16.24
N LEU A 226 -11.11 -11.72 17.16
CA LEU A 226 -12.52 -11.94 16.84
C LEU A 226 -13.08 -10.76 16.04
N GLU A 227 -12.77 -9.53 16.45
CA GLU A 227 -13.25 -8.33 15.78
C GLU A 227 -12.65 -8.14 14.39
N LEU A 228 -11.35 -8.45 14.21
CA LEU A 228 -10.73 -8.41 12.90
C LEU A 228 -11.29 -9.52 12.01
N ALA A 229 -11.48 -10.75 12.52
CA ALA A 229 -12.10 -11.83 11.75
C ALA A 229 -13.51 -11.46 11.25
N ARG A 230 -14.31 -10.77 12.07
CA ARG A 230 -15.63 -10.26 11.64
C ARG A 230 -15.51 -9.28 10.49
N HIS A 231 -14.57 -8.33 10.57
CA HIS A 231 -14.35 -7.34 9.53
C HIS A 231 -13.83 -7.97 8.22
N ILE A 232 -12.89 -8.93 8.32
CA ILE A 232 -12.44 -9.72 7.17
C ILE A 232 -13.63 -10.40 6.50
N GLY A 233 -14.53 -11.03 7.26
CA GLY A 233 -15.73 -11.66 6.70
C GLY A 233 -16.67 -10.69 5.98
N GLU A 234 -16.78 -9.45 6.46
CA GLU A 234 -17.52 -8.38 5.77
C GLU A 234 -16.85 -8.00 4.45
N LEU A 235 -15.53 -7.81 4.45
CA LEU A 235 -14.73 -7.51 3.26
C LEU A 235 -14.77 -8.65 2.23
N GLU A 236 -14.63 -9.90 2.66
CA GLU A 236 -14.75 -11.09 1.80
C GLU A 236 -16.13 -11.16 1.14
N GLY A 237 -17.19 -10.78 1.87
CA GLY A 237 -18.55 -10.69 1.34
C GLY A 237 -18.70 -9.62 0.24
N LEU A 238 -18.07 -8.45 0.40
CA LEU A 238 -18.02 -7.39 -0.62
C LEU A 238 -17.17 -7.82 -1.81
N HIS A 239 -16.01 -8.41 -1.55
CA HIS A 239 -15.08 -8.92 -2.55
C HIS A 239 -15.74 -9.98 -3.43
N ALA A 240 -16.51 -10.91 -2.85
CA ALA A 240 -17.27 -11.91 -3.59
C ALA A 240 -18.35 -11.28 -4.50
N GLN A 241 -19.01 -10.21 -4.05
CA GLN A 241 -19.97 -9.47 -4.87
C GLN A 241 -19.28 -8.76 -6.04
N ALA A 242 -18.15 -8.09 -5.80
CA ALA A 242 -17.36 -7.45 -6.85
C ALA A 242 -16.81 -8.47 -7.86
N LEU A 243 -16.32 -9.62 -7.41
CA LEU A 243 -15.83 -10.71 -8.27
C LEU A 243 -16.91 -11.22 -9.24
N ALA A 244 -18.17 -11.23 -8.81
CA ALA A 244 -19.29 -11.65 -9.64
C ALA A 244 -19.55 -10.69 -10.81
N LEU A 245 -19.17 -9.40 -10.68
CA LEU A 245 -19.33 -8.38 -11.72
C LEU A 245 -18.23 -8.41 -12.79
N LEU A 246 -17.11 -9.11 -12.53
CA LEU A 246 -16.02 -9.19 -13.48
C LEU A 246 -16.39 -9.99 -14.75
N THR A 247 -15.60 -9.83 -15.80
CA THR A 247 -15.70 -10.71 -16.98
C THR A 247 -15.19 -12.12 -16.66
N HIS A 248 -15.55 -13.10 -17.50
CA HIS A 248 -15.01 -14.46 -17.36
C HIS A 248 -13.48 -14.47 -17.47
N ALA A 249 -12.89 -13.65 -18.35
CA ALA A 249 -11.44 -13.59 -18.52
C ALA A 249 -10.76 -13.09 -17.24
N GLN A 250 -11.27 -12.01 -16.65
CA GLN A 250 -10.74 -11.44 -15.41
C GLN A 250 -10.89 -12.40 -14.22
N ARG A 251 -12.05 -13.05 -14.03
CA ARG A 251 -12.20 -14.08 -12.99
C ARG A 251 -11.19 -15.21 -13.13
N ARG A 252 -10.92 -15.64 -14.37
CA ARG A 252 -9.93 -16.70 -14.63
C ARG A 252 -8.51 -16.22 -14.29
N ALA A 253 -8.18 -14.98 -14.61
CA ALA A 253 -6.90 -14.37 -14.24
C ALA A 253 -6.71 -14.34 -12.72
N PHE A 254 -7.72 -13.85 -11.99
CA PHE A 254 -7.72 -13.85 -10.53
C PHE A 254 -7.50 -15.25 -9.94
N LEU A 255 -8.32 -16.23 -10.32
CA LEU A 255 -8.21 -17.59 -9.80
C LEU A 255 -6.84 -18.20 -10.07
N LYS A 256 -6.29 -18.00 -11.28
CA LYS A 256 -4.96 -18.49 -11.63
C LYS A 256 -3.88 -17.84 -10.75
N ARG A 257 -3.95 -16.52 -10.50
CA ARG A 257 -2.98 -15.82 -9.66
C ARG A 257 -3.09 -16.27 -8.21
N LYS A 258 -4.30 -16.42 -7.69
CA LYS A 258 -4.58 -16.92 -6.34
C LYS A 258 -4.00 -18.33 -6.14
N ASP A 259 -4.20 -19.23 -7.09
CA ASP A 259 -3.66 -20.59 -7.03
C ASP A 259 -2.13 -20.60 -7.10
N ALA A 260 -1.53 -19.69 -7.88
CA ALA A 260 -0.08 -19.55 -7.95
C ALA A 260 0.54 -18.90 -6.70
N ALA A 261 -0.23 -18.06 -5.98
CA ALA A 261 0.18 -17.45 -4.72
C ALA A 261 0.10 -18.40 -3.53
N ALA A 262 -0.71 -19.46 -3.62
CA ALA A 262 -0.95 -20.37 -2.51
C ALA A 262 0.23 -21.31 -2.28
N GLU A 263 1.16 -20.91 -1.41
CA GLU A 263 2.32 -21.73 -1.02
C GLU A 263 1.95 -22.77 0.05
N GLY A 264 1.39 -23.91 -0.38
CA GLY A 264 1.20 -25.10 0.46
C GLY A 264 -0.15 -25.20 1.20
N PRO A 265 -0.36 -26.29 1.97
CA PRO A 265 -1.64 -26.56 2.61
C PRO A 265 -1.97 -25.51 3.67
N GLY A 266 -3.01 -24.70 3.41
CA GLY A 266 -3.46 -23.66 4.34
C GLY A 266 -3.00 -22.25 4.03
N ALA A 267 -2.27 -22.02 2.93
CA ALA A 267 -1.78 -20.69 2.50
C ALA A 267 -2.89 -19.63 2.30
N LEU A 268 -4.15 -20.07 2.20
CA LEU A 268 -5.33 -19.19 2.04
C LEU A 268 -6.15 -19.08 3.33
N ARG A 269 -5.59 -19.42 4.49
CA ARG A 269 -6.28 -19.32 5.79
C ARG A 269 -5.71 -18.17 6.59
N TRP A 270 -6.62 -17.37 7.14
CA TRP A 270 -6.29 -16.36 8.14
C TRP A 270 -5.74 -17.03 9.40
N VAL A 271 -4.51 -16.66 9.78
CA VAL A 271 -3.90 -17.06 11.05
C VAL A 271 -3.77 -15.81 11.90
N MET A 272 -4.57 -15.71 12.96
CA MET A 272 -4.51 -14.58 13.88
C MET A 272 -3.37 -14.80 14.87
N PRO A 273 -2.36 -13.90 14.92
CA PRO A 273 -1.30 -14.00 15.90
C PRO A 273 -1.83 -13.72 17.31
N THR A 274 -1.01 -14.00 18.33
CA THR A 274 -1.40 -13.73 19.72
C THR A 274 -1.30 -12.22 19.98
N PRO A 275 -2.34 -11.57 20.52
CA PRO A 275 -2.29 -10.13 20.82
C PRO A 275 -1.14 -9.77 21.78
N ILE A 276 -0.29 -8.81 21.38
CA ILE A 276 0.72 -8.19 22.23
C ILE A 276 0.06 -7.05 23.02
N LEU A 277 -0.23 -7.28 24.30
CA LEU A 277 -0.94 -6.31 25.16
C LEU A 277 0.00 -5.34 25.92
N ASP A 278 1.31 -5.62 25.93
CA ASP A 278 2.35 -4.74 26.47
C ASP A 278 3.50 -4.67 25.45
N GLU A 279 3.39 -3.73 24.51
CA GLU A 279 4.40 -3.50 23.48
C GLU A 279 5.74 -3.05 24.09
N ALA A 280 5.72 -2.31 25.21
CA ALA A 280 6.95 -1.87 25.87
C ALA A 280 7.73 -3.06 26.42
N ALA A 281 7.05 -4.02 27.04
CA ALA A 281 7.65 -5.26 27.49
C ALA A 281 8.10 -6.14 26.31
N TYR A 282 7.34 -6.16 25.21
CA TYR A 282 7.70 -6.93 24.01
C TYR A 282 8.99 -6.42 23.35
N ARG A 283 9.11 -5.10 23.16
CA ARG A 283 10.32 -4.47 22.57
C ARG A 283 11.58 -4.59 23.43
N SER A 284 11.43 -4.92 24.71
CA SER A 284 12.55 -5.00 25.67
C SER A 284 13.12 -6.42 25.82
N GLN A 285 12.61 -7.40 25.08
CA GLN A 285 13.09 -8.79 25.06
C GLN A 285 14.27 -8.96 24.12
#